data_AF-A0A0Q7JL31-F1
#
_entry.id   AF-A0A0Q7JL31-F1
#
_cell.length_a   1.000
_cell.length_b   1.000
_cell.length_c   1.000
_cell.angle_alpha   90.00
_cell.angle_beta   90.00
_cell.angle_gamma   90.00
#
_symmetry.space_group_name_H-M   'P 1'
#
loop_
_entity.id
_entity.type
_entity.pdbx_description
1 polymer ?
#
loop_
_entity_poly.entity_id
_entity_poly.type
_entity_poly.pdbx_seq_one_letter_code
_entity_poly.pdbx_strand_id
1 'polypeptide(L)'
;MLARAGLTRGDLVVAAVFVLAALGEAVALHRQTPALLAFAAAGAPALGVLALRRVRPTLPIVVITALAAAGTTVQARVWPGASDSGGVWMLALLLSAYSLGAHGRGRVVMLGGLLPLGVVLVVDLPSMHGWSLVSGVAFVTAFVGVLPTAVGRAVRARRERLAALQRQRTQVVHEQQARREAAVLAERLRTAEHLRPTLLRGLRRLADQVDAGAEPEDVEQAARQLLSRTREEVVALTAPVEVPHTEPPPQAEFLGPLRAVAQRWAVLGAGVIGAGLALESTQTVPIAVPAAVAVTAAFALTLPLMLVWWRPLAAVVVLWVAATAFSRLVAPMDGMLSGAALAVASAFAVAALSTRRAAALGLLACSIGQVAGVGVSDPLGVTVMLLLCWLGGLAVNEASRLVELSRVTNRLLEGQETVARQRAVVEERLRLAREVHDQIGHSLTVVAIQAGAARRLAAADPHGARVIMATVAAAARDGLAAMTAASIEPDATGADLPSLLERTLAAGVDLSTDPAELESIRLLDPRVHALAYRVVQEALTNVLRHARGAPASVRLRHDDGRLTIVVRNGAGTRPSGILGGGHGLIGLREQAAACAGEISWGPCADGGFAVQAVLPLRTPHVVG
;
A
#
# COMPACT_ATOMS: atom_id res chain seq x y z
N MET A 1 -19.27 21.96 -23.98
CA MET A 1 -20.08 21.94 -22.73
C MET A 1 -20.10 20.59 -22.01
N LEU A 2 -20.26 19.45 -22.71
CA LEU A 2 -20.35 18.11 -22.08
C LEU A 2 -19.11 17.68 -21.27
N ALA A 3 -17.91 18.07 -21.69
CA ALA A 3 -16.66 17.79 -20.95
C ALA A 3 -16.52 18.61 -19.64
N ARG A 4 -17.11 19.80 -19.56
CA ARG A 4 -17.10 20.65 -18.34
C ARG A 4 -18.00 20.11 -17.23
N ALA A 5 -18.94 19.21 -17.56
CA ALA A 5 -19.89 18.62 -16.61
C ALA A 5 -19.43 17.27 -16.05
N GLY A 6 -18.30 16.70 -16.49
CA GLY A 6 -17.80 15.40 -16.00
C GLY A 6 -18.60 14.17 -16.49
N LEU A 7 -19.37 14.31 -17.58
CA LEU A 7 -20.20 13.24 -18.16
C LEU A 7 -19.35 12.26 -18.99
N THR A 8 -19.53 10.95 -18.78
CA THR A 8 -18.87 9.92 -19.61
C THR A 8 -19.75 9.49 -20.78
N ARG A 9 -19.16 9.04 -21.90
CA ARG A 9 -19.93 8.48 -23.05
C ARG A 9 -20.89 7.38 -22.62
N GLY A 10 -20.48 6.54 -21.67
CA GLY A 10 -21.34 5.48 -21.11
C GLY A 10 -22.55 6.02 -20.33
N ASP A 11 -22.47 7.21 -19.74
CA ASP A 11 -23.63 7.79 -19.03
C ASP A 11 -24.72 8.26 -20.01
N LEU A 12 -24.33 8.77 -21.18
CA LEU A 12 -25.23 9.17 -22.26
C LEU A 12 -25.89 7.96 -22.93
N VAL A 13 -25.15 6.87 -23.15
CA VAL A 13 -25.71 5.63 -23.71
C VAL A 13 -26.79 5.06 -22.79
N VAL A 14 -26.53 4.98 -21.48
CA VAL A 14 -27.53 4.50 -20.51
C VAL A 14 -28.79 5.37 -20.54
N ALA A 15 -28.63 6.70 -20.58
CA ALA A 15 -29.78 7.59 -20.67
C ALA A 15 -30.58 7.38 -21.96
N ALA A 16 -29.92 7.24 -23.11
CA ALA A 16 -30.57 6.99 -24.39
C ALA A 16 -31.34 5.67 -24.41
N VAL A 17 -30.78 4.59 -23.83
CA VAL A 17 -31.47 3.29 -23.70
C VAL A 17 -32.76 3.42 -22.90
N PHE A 18 -32.74 4.14 -21.77
CA PHE A 18 -33.94 4.34 -20.95
C PHE A 18 -35.00 5.19 -21.66
N VAL A 19 -34.60 6.23 -22.40
CA VAL A 19 -35.53 7.04 -23.21
C VAL A 19 -36.20 6.20 -24.29
N LEU A 20 -35.42 5.40 -25.02
CA LEU A 20 -35.94 4.51 -26.08
C LEU A 20 -36.85 3.42 -25.49
N ALA A 21 -36.46 2.82 -24.35
CA ALA A 21 -37.28 1.83 -23.65
C ALA A 21 -38.61 2.42 -23.17
N ALA A 22 -38.61 3.63 -22.60
CA ALA A 22 -39.82 4.32 -22.15
C ALA A 22 -40.76 4.64 -23.32
N LEU A 23 -40.22 5.09 -24.45
CA LEU A 23 -41.01 5.35 -25.67
C LEU A 23 -41.60 4.04 -26.23
N GLY A 24 -40.82 2.96 -26.25
CA GLY A 24 -41.30 1.65 -26.69
C GLY A 24 -42.40 1.08 -25.80
N GLU A 25 -42.22 1.18 -24.48
CA GLU A 25 -43.21 0.76 -23.48
C GLU A 25 -44.50 1.60 -23.59
N ALA A 26 -44.38 2.91 -23.78
CA ALA A 26 -45.52 3.79 -24.04
C ALA A 26 -46.33 3.33 -25.26
N VAL A 27 -45.65 3.07 -26.38
CA VAL A 27 -46.26 2.57 -27.62
C VAL A 27 -46.96 1.22 -27.42
N ALA A 28 -46.37 0.32 -26.63
CA ALA A 28 -46.91 -1.01 -26.37
C ALA A 28 -48.16 -0.97 -25.48
N LEU A 29 -48.11 -0.25 -24.35
CA LEU A 29 -49.18 -0.23 -23.35
C LEU A 29 -50.36 0.67 -23.73
N HIS A 30 -50.11 1.76 -24.47
CA HIS A 30 -51.11 2.82 -24.70
C HIS A 30 -51.50 2.95 -26.18
N ARG A 31 -51.29 1.89 -26.97
CA ARG A 31 -51.55 1.90 -28.43
C ARG A 31 -52.98 2.29 -28.79
N GLN A 32 -53.94 2.03 -27.90
CA GLN A 32 -55.36 2.32 -28.09
C GLN A 32 -55.79 3.68 -27.50
N THR A 33 -54.88 4.42 -26.86
CA THR A 33 -55.14 5.69 -26.15
C THR A 33 -54.12 6.77 -26.53
N PRO A 34 -54.31 7.49 -27.66
CA PRO A 34 -53.31 8.42 -28.21
C PRO A 34 -52.94 9.58 -27.28
N ALA A 35 -53.84 9.98 -26.37
CA ALA A 35 -53.55 11.00 -25.36
C ALA A 35 -52.51 10.52 -24.31
N LEU A 36 -52.56 9.25 -23.88
CA LEU A 36 -51.60 8.67 -22.94
C LEU A 36 -50.23 8.44 -23.61
N LEU A 37 -50.23 8.14 -24.92
CA LEU A 37 -49.00 8.08 -25.72
C LEU A 37 -48.26 9.42 -25.76
N ALA A 38 -48.97 10.51 -26.02
CA ALA A 38 -48.38 11.85 -26.04
C ALA A 38 -47.80 12.24 -24.67
N PHE A 39 -48.51 11.88 -23.60
CA PHE A 39 -48.08 12.12 -22.23
C PHE A 39 -46.81 11.34 -21.85
N ALA A 40 -46.77 10.04 -22.13
CA ALA A 40 -45.59 9.21 -21.88
C ALA A 40 -44.39 9.62 -22.75
N ALA A 41 -44.64 10.01 -24.01
CA ALA A 41 -43.60 10.52 -24.91
C ALA A 41 -43.01 11.86 -24.44
N ALA A 42 -43.81 12.72 -23.80
CA ALA A 42 -43.33 13.97 -23.20
C ALA A 42 -42.48 13.73 -21.93
N GLY A 43 -42.77 12.67 -21.17
CA GLY A 43 -42.00 12.29 -19.99
C GLY A 43 -40.65 11.61 -20.30
N ALA A 44 -40.55 10.87 -21.41
CA ALA A 44 -39.36 10.09 -21.75
C ALA A 44 -38.05 10.90 -21.83
N PRO A 45 -37.99 12.11 -22.44
CA PRO A 45 -36.78 12.94 -22.46
C PRO A 45 -36.23 13.29 -21.07
N ALA A 46 -37.08 13.31 -20.04
CA ALA A 46 -36.66 13.60 -18.68
C ALA A 46 -35.83 12.46 -18.06
N LEU A 47 -35.91 11.23 -18.57
CA LEU A 47 -34.98 10.16 -18.23
C LEU A 47 -33.54 10.46 -18.69
N GLY A 48 -33.36 11.43 -19.60
CA GLY A 48 -32.08 12.01 -19.99
C GLY A 48 -31.25 12.53 -18.79
N VAL A 49 -31.92 12.89 -17.70
CA VAL A 49 -31.29 13.32 -16.44
C VAL A 49 -30.42 12.22 -15.81
N LEU A 50 -30.66 10.93 -16.13
CA LEU A 50 -29.80 9.80 -15.72
C LEU A 50 -28.33 9.93 -16.16
N ALA A 51 -28.04 10.77 -17.16
CA ALA A 51 -26.67 11.07 -17.54
C ALA A 51 -25.90 11.75 -16.38
N LEU A 52 -26.57 12.60 -15.59
CA LEU A 52 -25.98 13.37 -14.49
C LEU A 52 -25.77 12.55 -13.20
N ARG A 53 -26.13 11.27 -13.18
CA ARG A 53 -26.19 10.42 -11.97
C ARG A 53 -24.89 10.36 -11.15
N ARG A 54 -23.72 10.48 -11.79
CA ARG A 54 -22.42 10.45 -11.09
C ARG A 54 -22.06 11.78 -10.43
N VAL A 55 -22.53 12.89 -11.00
CA VAL A 55 -22.12 14.25 -10.62
C VAL A 55 -23.15 14.89 -9.69
N ARG A 56 -24.44 14.66 -9.96
CA ARG A 56 -25.56 15.10 -9.13
C ARG A 56 -26.51 13.92 -8.85
N PRO A 57 -26.14 12.99 -7.96
CA PRO A 57 -26.91 11.76 -7.74
C PRO A 57 -28.34 11.95 -7.24
N THR A 58 -28.65 13.08 -6.59
CA THR A 58 -30.00 13.38 -6.08
C THR A 58 -30.94 13.88 -7.17
N LEU A 59 -30.43 14.57 -8.19
CA LEU A 59 -31.23 15.25 -9.19
C LEU A 59 -32.04 14.28 -10.08
N PRO A 60 -31.49 13.16 -10.58
CA PRO A 60 -32.29 12.13 -11.25
C PRO A 60 -33.41 11.58 -10.38
N ILE A 61 -33.15 11.28 -9.10
CA ILE A 61 -34.18 10.75 -8.19
C ILE A 61 -35.33 11.75 -8.09
N VAL A 62 -35.03 13.01 -7.77
CA VAL A 62 -36.06 14.05 -7.60
C VAL A 62 -36.89 14.25 -8.87
N VAL A 63 -36.24 14.37 -10.03
CA VAL A 63 -36.94 14.62 -11.31
C VAL A 63 -37.79 13.42 -11.70
N ILE A 64 -37.25 12.20 -11.61
CA ILE A 64 -37.95 10.98 -12.00
C ILE A 64 -39.11 10.70 -11.03
N THR A 65 -38.91 10.87 -9.72
CA THR A 65 -39.97 10.74 -8.70
C THR A 65 -41.08 11.76 -8.93
N ALA A 66 -40.75 13.05 -9.14
CA ALA A 66 -41.75 14.09 -9.35
C ALA A 66 -42.55 13.88 -10.63
N LEU A 67 -41.90 13.49 -11.72
CA LEU A 67 -42.57 13.21 -12.99
C LEU A 67 -43.40 11.93 -12.94
N ALA A 68 -42.92 10.88 -12.27
CA ALA A 68 -43.70 9.66 -12.06
C ALA A 68 -44.97 9.95 -11.25
N ALA A 69 -44.87 10.74 -10.17
CA ALA A 69 -46.01 11.14 -9.33
C ALA A 69 -46.99 12.07 -10.07
N ALA A 70 -46.50 13.05 -10.82
CA ALA A 70 -47.35 13.90 -11.68
C ALA A 70 -48.01 13.07 -12.81
N GLY A 71 -47.24 12.13 -13.35
CA GLY A 71 -47.61 11.13 -14.34
C GLY A 71 -48.90 10.40 -13.98
N THR A 72 -48.77 9.67 -12.89
CA THR A 72 -49.78 8.83 -12.28
C THR A 72 -50.98 9.61 -11.75
N THR A 73 -50.78 10.78 -11.11
CA THR A 73 -51.91 11.61 -10.63
C THR A 73 -52.77 12.18 -11.76
N VAL A 74 -52.16 12.59 -12.88
CA VAL A 74 -52.91 13.02 -14.07
C VAL A 74 -53.67 11.84 -14.68
N GLN A 75 -53.01 10.69 -14.82
CA GLN A 75 -53.65 9.46 -15.32
C GLN A 75 -54.84 9.04 -14.45
N ALA A 76 -54.70 9.01 -13.13
CA ALA A 76 -55.76 8.60 -12.20
C ALA A 76 -57.00 9.52 -12.25
N ARG A 77 -56.81 10.83 -12.45
CA ARG A 77 -57.92 11.80 -12.53
C ARG A 77 -58.62 11.83 -13.88
N VAL A 78 -57.85 11.72 -14.97
CA VAL A 78 -58.38 11.89 -16.33
C VAL A 78 -58.82 10.55 -16.93
N TRP A 79 -58.16 9.44 -16.55
CA TRP A 79 -58.40 8.08 -17.06
C TRP A 79 -58.36 7.02 -15.94
N PRO A 80 -59.38 6.96 -15.05
CA PRO A 80 -59.42 6.09 -13.88
C PRO A 80 -59.46 4.56 -14.15
N GLY A 81 -59.41 4.12 -15.42
CA GLY A 81 -59.41 2.69 -15.82
C GLY A 81 -58.19 2.24 -16.63
N ALA A 82 -57.19 3.10 -16.84
CA ALA A 82 -55.96 2.72 -17.53
C ALA A 82 -55.01 1.98 -16.57
N SER A 83 -54.51 0.80 -16.97
CA SER A 83 -53.62 -0.05 -16.16
C SER A 83 -52.27 0.61 -15.84
N ASP A 84 -51.60 0.03 -14.85
CA ASP A 84 -50.48 0.56 -14.07
C ASP A 84 -49.29 1.18 -14.85
N SER A 85 -48.62 2.10 -14.16
CA SER A 85 -47.46 2.85 -14.67
C SER A 85 -46.27 1.94 -15.04
N GLY A 86 -45.73 2.13 -16.24
CA GLY A 86 -44.70 1.28 -16.86
C GLY A 86 -43.44 1.02 -16.03
N GLY A 87 -42.89 -0.19 -16.17
CA GLY A 87 -41.73 -0.71 -15.42
C GLY A 87 -40.43 0.04 -15.69
N VAL A 88 -40.33 0.80 -16.78
CA VAL A 88 -39.14 1.61 -17.09
C VAL A 88 -38.90 2.71 -16.07
N TRP A 89 -39.97 3.33 -15.52
CA TRP A 89 -39.85 4.35 -14.47
C TRP A 89 -39.31 3.76 -13.17
N MET A 90 -39.79 2.58 -12.81
CA MET A 90 -39.33 1.84 -11.62
C MET A 90 -37.83 1.49 -11.74
N LEU A 91 -37.41 0.96 -12.90
CA LEU A 91 -36.00 0.67 -13.18
C LEU A 91 -35.12 1.93 -13.15
N ALA A 92 -35.63 3.06 -13.63
CA ALA A 92 -34.92 4.33 -13.60
C ALA A 92 -34.75 4.86 -12.16
N LEU A 93 -35.77 4.69 -11.31
CA LEU A 93 -35.69 5.02 -9.88
C LEU A 93 -34.70 4.11 -9.15
N LEU A 94 -34.75 2.79 -9.39
CA LEU A 94 -33.80 1.82 -8.83
C LEU A 94 -32.35 2.18 -9.18
N LEU A 95 -32.09 2.48 -10.45
CA LEU A 95 -30.77 2.86 -10.94
C LEU A 95 -30.31 4.19 -10.30
N SER A 96 -31.22 5.14 -10.13
CA SER A 96 -30.94 6.45 -9.52
C SER A 96 -30.63 6.31 -8.03
N ALA A 97 -31.42 5.53 -7.30
CA ALA A 97 -31.20 5.19 -5.89
C ALA A 97 -29.86 4.44 -5.70
N TYR A 98 -29.54 3.47 -6.56
CA TYR A 98 -28.21 2.84 -6.59
C TYR A 98 -27.10 3.87 -6.78
N SER A 99 -27.26 4.79 -7.74
CA SER A 99 -26.26 5.81 -8.02
C SER A 99 -26.07 6.78 -6.85
N LEU A 100 -27.15 7.11 -6.13
CA LEU A 100 -27.11 7.89 -4.89
C LEU A 100 -26.34 7.17 -3.79
N GLY A 101 -26.50 5.86 -3.66
CA GLY A 101 -25.66 5.05 -2.78
C GLY A 101 -24.18 5.08 -3.16
N ALA A 102 -23.90 4.93 -4.46
CA ALA A 102 -22.55 4.80 -5.00
C ALA A 102 -21.76 6.11 -5.04
N HIS A 103 -22.41 7.26 -5.20
CA HIS A 103 -21.75 8.57 -5.39
C HIS A 103 -22.18 9.63 -4.37
N GLY A 104 -23.31 9.49 -3.70
CA GLY A 104 -23.82 10.44 -2.71
C GLY A 104 -23.05 10.43 -1.37
N ARG A 105 -23.14 11.51 -0.59
CA ARG A 105 -22.45 11.67 0.70
C ARG A 105 -23.38 12.22 1.80
N GLY A 106 -23.08 11.86 3.05
CA GLY A 106 -23.71 12.44 4.24
C GLY A 106 -25.21 12.13 4.40
N ARG A 107 -25.92 13.06 5.05
CA ARG A 107 -27.36 12.98 5.34
C ARG A 107 -28.24 12.95 4.07
N VAL A 108 -27.70 13.42 2.95
CA VAL A 108 -28.38 13.47 1.64
C VAL A 108 -28.70 12.07 1.10
N VAL A 109 -27.91 11.04 1.43
CA VAL A 109 -28.21 9.66 1.00
C VAL A 109 -29.38 9.07 1.79
N MET A 110 -29.50 9.41 3.09
CA MET A 110 -30.64 9.00 3.92
C MET A 110 -31.92 9.66 3.41
N LEU A 111 -31.90 10.98 3.22
CA LEU A 111 -33.06 11.74 2.75
C LEU A 111 -33.43 11.38 1.30
N GLY A 112 -32.43 11.23 0.41
CA GLY A 112 -32.66 10.88 -0.99
C GLY A 112 -33.09 9.42 -1.19
N GLY A 113 -32.70 8.50 -0.31
CA GLY A 113 -33.20 7.13 -0.30
C GLY A 113 -34.66 7.02 0.11
N LEU A 114 -35.18 7.98 0.89
CA LEU A 114 -36.60 8.04 1.26
C LEU A 114 -37.46 8.80 0.25
N LEU A 115 -36.85 9.50 -0.71
CA LEU A 115 -37.57 10.33 -1.68
C LEU A 115 -38.57 9.56 -2.57
N PRO A 116 -38.31 8.31 -2.98
CA PRO A 116 -39.30 7.47 -3.68
C PRO A 116 -40.58 7.20 -2.89
N LEU A 117 -40.55 7.31 -1.55
CA LEU A 117 -41.75 7.25 -0.68
C LEU A 117 -42.80 8.29 -1.09
N GLY A 118 -42.35 9.44 -1.59
CA GLY A 118 -43.21 10.51 -2.07
C GLY A 118 -44.09 10.10 -3.26
N VAL A 119 -43.67 9.12 -4.07
CA VAL A 119 -44.52 8.57 -5.15
C VAL A 119 -45.72 7.84 -4.53
N VAL A 120 -45.49 6.93 -3.58
CA VAL A 120 -46.57 6.16 -2.94
C VAL A 120 -47.52 7.07 -2.14
N LEU A 121 -46.97 8.03 -1.40
CA LEU A 121 -47.76 9.01 -0.63
C LEU A 121 -48.68 9.88 -1.49
N VAL A 122 -48.35 10.09 -2.77
CA VAL A 122 -49.13 10.93 -3.68
C VAL A 122 -50.06 10.11 -4.56
N VAL A 123 -49.67 8.89 -4.92
CA VAL A 123 -50.35 8.06 -5.92
C VAL A 123 -51.30 7.05 -5.28
N ASP A 124 -50.84 6.36 -4.23
CA ASP A 124 -51.53 5.20 -3.65
C ASP A 124 -52.30 5.54 -2.36
N LEU A 125 -52.00 6.68 -1.73
CA LEU A 125 -52.72 7.16 -0.54
C LEU A 125 -54.25 7.24 -0.72
N PRO A 126 -54.80 7.60 -1.90
CA PRO A 126 -56.25 7.64 -2.12
C PRO A 126 -56.89 6.27 -2.43
N SER A 127 -56.12 5.30 -2.94
CA SER A 127 -56.61 4.00 -3.43
C SER A 127 -56.39 2.86 -2.42
N MET A 128 -55.38 2.98 -1.56
CA MET A 128 -55.02 1.95 -0.59
C MET A 128 -55.71 2.15 0.77
N HIS A 129 -56.39 1.09 1.25
CA HIS A 129 -57.09 1.08 2.54
C HIS A 129 -56.59 -0.08 3.41
N GLY A 130 -56.38 0.17 4.71
CA GLY A 130 -55.97 -0.88 5.65
C GLY A 130 -54.53 -1.36 5.43
N TRP A 131 -54.33 -2.67 5.33
CA TRP A 131 -52.99 -3.30 5.30
C TRP A 131 -52.25 -3.17 3.97
N SER A 132 -52.94 -2.89 2.86
CA SER A 132 -52.30 -2.65 1.55
C SER A 132 -51.47 -1.37 1.52
N LEU A 133 -51.87 -0.36 2.29
CA LEU A 133 -51.13 0.88 2.46
C LEU A 133 -49.78 0.61 3.15
N VAL A 134 -49.80 -0.20 4.22
CA VAL A 134 -48.59 -0.54 4.99
C VAL A 134 -47.62 -1.36 4.15
N SER A 135 -48.12 -2.31 3.35
CA SER A 135 -47.28 -3.14 2.46
C SER A 135 -46.71 -2.37 1.28
N GLY A 136 -47.50 -1.53 0.60
CA GLY A 136 -47.01 -0.71 -0.52
C GLY A 136 -45.95 0.30 -0.09
N VAL A 137 -46.18 0.99 1.03
CA VAL A 137 -45.21 1.95 1.60
C VAL A 137 -43.92 1.23 2.02
N ALA A 138 -44.02 0.11 2.74
CA ALA A 138 -42.86 -0.66 3.15
C ALA A 138 -42.06 -1.20 1.95
N PHE A 139 -42.75 -1.69 0.91
CA PHE A 139 -42.13 -2.20 -0.31
C PHE A 139 -41.32 -1.12 -1.04
N VAL A 140 -41.91 0.04 -1.35
CA VAL A 140 -41.20 1.09 -2.10
C VAL A 140 -40.05 1.68 -1.28
N THR A 141 -40.26 1.88 0.03
CA THR A 141 -39.19 2.37 0.92
C THR A 141 -38.00 1.42 0.92
N ALA A 142 -38.26 0.12 1.11
CA ALA A 142 -37.21 -0.88 1.20
C ALA A 142 -36.54 -1.11 -0.16
N PHE A 143 -37.29 -1.28 -1.24
CA PHE A 143 -36.77 -1.82 -2.51
C PHE A 143 -36.45 -0.77 -3.56
N VAL A 144 -37.15 0.35 -3.59
CA VAL A 144 -36.84 1.45 -4.52
C VAL A 144 -35.86 2.43 -3.89
N GLY A 145 -35.96 2.63 -2.58
CA GLY A 145 -35.17 3.58 -1.82
C GLY A 145 -33.92 2.99 -1.16
N VAL A 146 -34.14 2.26 -0.07
CA VAL A 146 -33.10 1.87 0.90
C VAL A 146 -32.15 0.80 0.36
N LEU A 147 -32.66 -0.25 -0.29
CA LEU A 147 -31.84 -1.37 -0.74
C LEU A 147 -30.89 -0.98 -1.88
N PRO A 148 -31.33 -0.31 -2.98
CA PRO A 148 -30.42 0.12 -4.03
C PRO A 148 -29.37 1.11 -3.51
N THR A 149 -29.77 2.06 -2.65
CA THR A 149 -28.81 2.98 -2.01
C THR A 149 -27.80 2.24 -1.11
N ALA A 150 -28.24 1.20 -0.38
CA ALA A 150 -27.34 0.34 0.39
C ALA A 150 -26.36 -0.44 -0.50
N VAL A 151 -26.83 -1.03 -1.61
CA VAL A 151 -26.00 -1.74 -2.59
C VAL A 151 -24.98 -0.78 -3.23
N GLY A 152 -25.40 0.43 -3.61
CA GLY A 152 -24.51 1.47 -4.11
C GLY A 152 -23.42 1.83 -3.10
N ARG A 153 -23.78 1.98 -1.81
CA ARG A 153 -22.83 2.21 -0.73
C ARG A 153 -21.86 1.05 -0.54
N ALA A 154 -22.33 -0.20 -0.63
CA ALA A 154 -21.48 -1.38 -0.52
C ALA A 154 -20.44 -1.42 -1.65
N VAL A 155 -20.85 -1.11 -2.89
CA VAL A 155 -19.94 -1.02 -4.04
C VAL A 155 -18.92 0.10 -3.84
N ARG A 156 -19.34 1.27 -3.35
CA ARG A 156 -18.43 2.37 -3.03
C ARG A 156 -17.43 1.98 -1.94
N ALA A 157 -17.90 1.40 -0.84
CA ALA A 157 -17.06 0.91 0.24
C ALA A 157 -16.04 -0.13 -0.26
N ARG A 158 -16.44 -1.01 -1.19
CA ARG A 158 -15.52 -1.96 -1.86
C ARG A 158 -14.44 -1.23 -2.64
N ARG A 159 -14.80 -0.23 -3.47
CA ARG A 159 -13.82 0.56 -4.24
C ARG A 159 -12.85 1.32 -3.32
N GLU A 160 -13.37 1.95 -2.28
CA GLU A 160 -12.56 2.68 -1.29
C GLU A 160 -11.63 1.74 -0.52
N ARG A 161 -12.10 0.55 -0.12
CA ARG A 161 -11.26 -0.49 0.50
C ARG A 161 -10.19 -1.02 -0.43
N LEU A 162 -10.50 -1.30 -1.69
CA LEU A 162 -9.50 -1.73 -2.67
C LEU A 162 -8.42 -0.67 -2.88
N ALA A 163 -8.82 0.60 -2.98
CA ALA A 163 -7.87 1.72 -3.08
C ALA A 163 -7.05 1.91 -1.78
N ALA A 164 -7.65 1.68 -0.62
CA ALA A 164 -6.94 1.71 0.67
C ALA A 164 -5.93 0.56 0.79
N LEU A 165 -6.31 -0.66 0.38
CA LEU A 165 -5.41 -1.82 0.35
C LEU A 165 -4.23 -1.62 -0.61
N GLN A 166 -4.47 -1.00 -1.77
CA GLN A 166 -3.39 -0.65 -2.69
C GLN A 166 -2.42 0.39 -2.09
N ARG A 167 -2.94 1.42 -1.40
CA ARG A 167 -2.13 2.40 -0.67
C ARG A 167 -1.35 1.78 0.48
N GLN A 168 -1.99 0.90 1.26
CA GLN A 168 -1.32 0.17 2.34
C GLN A 168 -0.21 -0.74 1.79
N ARG A 169 -0.44 -1.46 0.68
CA ARG A 169 0.57 -2.31 0.04
C ARG A 169 1.78 -1.50 -0.40
N THR A 170 1.58 -0.34 -1.03
CA THR A 170 2.68 0.53 -1.48
C THR A 170 3.46 1.09 -0.28
N GLN A 171 2.76 1.53 0.77
CA GLN A 171 3.41 2.00 2.01
C GLN A 171 4.23 0.90 2.69
N VAL A 172 3.68 -0.31 2.83
CA VAL A 172 4.40 -1.45 3.42
C VAL A 172 5.66 -1.75 2.62
N VAL A 173 5.62 -1.79 1.28
CA VAL A 173 6.83 -2.04 0.47
C VAL A 173 7.91 -0.99 0.73
N HIS A 174 7.55 0.29 0.82
CA HIS A 174 8.51 1.35 1.13
C HIS A 174 9.10 1.24 2.56
N GLU A 175 8.27 0.95 3.57
CA GLU A 175 8.74 0.76 4.95
C GLU A 175 9.66 -0.46 5.08
N GLN A 176 9.32 -1.56 4.39
CA GLN A 176 10.13 -2.77 4.34
C GLN A 176 11.51 -2.50 3.73
N GLN A 177 11.55 -1.73 2.64
CA GLN A 177 12.81 -1.35 2.00
C GLN A 177 13.68 -0.50 2.93
N ALA A 178 13.11 0.54 3.56
CA ALA A 178 13.84 1.38 4.50
C ALA A 178 14.39 0.59 5.71
N ARG A 179 13.63 -0.37 6.24
CA ARG A 179 14.10 -1.25 7.33
C ARG A 179 15.24 -2.17 6.91
N ARG A 180 15.22 -2.68 5.67
CA ARG A 180 16.32 -3.48 5.11
C ARG A 180 17.59 -2.64 4.98
N GLU A 181 17.47 -1.46 4.39
CA GLU A 181 18.59 -0.52 4.22
C GLU A 181 19.18 -0.10 5.57
N ALA A 182 18.35 0.23 6.57
CA ALA A 182 18.80 0.56 7.91
C ALA A 182 19.52 -0.61 8.60
N ALA A 183 19.07 -1.85 8.40
CA ALA A 183 19.72 -3.03 8.97
C ALA A 183 21.10 -3.30 8.35
N VAL A 184 21.21 -3.14 7.02
CA VAL A 184 22.48 -3.24 6.29
C VAL A 184 23.45 -2.15 6.77
N LEU A 185 22.98 -0.91 6.92
CA LEU A 185 23.79 0.20 7.43
C LEU A 185 24.28 -0.04 8.86
N ALA A 186 23.40 -0.49 9.75
CA ALA A 186 23.75 -0.80 11.14
C ALA A 186 24.78 -1.94 11.24
N GLU A 187 24.75 -2.91 10.32
CA GLU A 187 25.74 -3.97 10.27
C GLU A 187 27.09 -3.45 9.77
N ARG A 188 27.11 -2.65 8.68
CA ARG A 188 28.32 -2.00 8.19
C ARG A 188 29.03 -1.21 9.29
N LEU A 189 28.28 -0.41 10.04
CA LEU A 189 28.81 0.38 11.15
C LEU A 189 29.43 -0.51 12.23
N ARG A 190 28.73 -1.57 12.66
CA ARG A 190 29.26 -2.52 13.66
C ARG A 190 30.53 -3.23 13.20
N THR A 191 30.55 -3.72 11.97
CA THR A 191 31.75 -4.37 11.40
C THR A 191 32.91 -3.39 11.32
N ALA A 192 32.64 -2.15 10.89
CA ALA A 192 33.64 -1.11 10.80
C ALA A 192 34.14 -0.64 12.19
N GLU A 193 33.33 -0.67 13.23
CA GLU A 193 33.79 -0.39 14.60
C GLU A 193 34.68 -1.51 15.17
N HIS A 194 34.40 -2.77 14.84
CA HIS A 194 35.07 -3.91 15.47
C HIS A 194 36.41 -4.29 14.80
N LEU A 195 36.43 -4.49 13.48
CA LEU A 195 37.62 -5.00 12.77
C LEU A 195 38.67 -3.92 12.52
N ARG A 196 38.22 -2.71 12.19
CA ARG A 196 39.06 -1.61 11.70
C ARG A 196 40.15 -1.16 12.68
N PRO A 197 39.88 -0.98 14.00
CA PRO A 197 40.92 -0.53 14.94
C PRO A 197 42.01 -1.59 15.17
N THR A 198 41.64 -2.87 15.09
CA THR A 198 42.58 -3.99 15.26
C THR A 198 43.53 -4.07 14.07
N LEU A 199 42.98 -3.96 12.86
CA LEU A 199 43.73 -3.99 11.60
C LEU A 199 44.64 -2.77 11.41
N LEU A 200 44.13 -1.56 11.69
CA LEU A 200 44.92 -0.33 11.62
C LEU A 200 46.09 -0.35 12.61
N ARG A 201 45.86 -0.77 13.87
CA ARG A 201 46.94 -0.90 14.86
C ARG A 201 47.97 -1.95 14.46
N GLY A 202 47.52 -3.06 13.89
CA GLY A 202 48.40 -4.13 13.40
C GLY A 202 49.30 -3.69 12.25
N LEU A 203 48.72 -3.09 11.20
CA LEU A 203 49.48 -2.59 10.05
C LEU A 203 50.43 -1.47 10.42
N ARG A 204 50.03 -0.57 11.33
CA ARG A 204 50.88 0.53 11.80
C ARG A 204 52.10 0.02 12.55
N ARG A 205 51.91 -0.93 13.49
CA ARG A 205 53.03 -1.59 14.18
C ARG A 205 53.98 -2.28 13.20
N LEU A 206 53.44 -2.91 12.17
CA LEU A 206 54.23 -3.61 11.15
C LEU A 206 55.05 -2.62 10.31
N ALA A 207 54.47 -1.48 9.93
CA ALA A 207 55.19 -0.39 9.27
C ALA A 207 56.28 0.21 10.17
N ASP A 208 55.96 0.51 11.43
CA ASP A 208 56.90 1.08 12.41
C ASP A 208 58.10 0.14 12.67
N GLN A 209 57.85 -1.18 12.76
CA GLN A 209 58.91 -2.18 12.92
C GLN A 209 59.86 -2.23 11.72
N VAL A 210 59.32 -2.13 10.51
CA VAL A 210 60.13 -2.11 9.29
C VAL A 210 60.97 -0.82 9.21
N ASP A 211 60.39 0.32 9.58
CA ASP A 211 61.10 1.62 9.60
C ASP A 211 62.18 1.69 10.68
N ALA A 212 62.01 0.97 11.80
CA ALA A 212 63.02 0.82 12.84
C ALA A 212 64.16 -0.15 12.47
N GLY A 213 64.10 -0.80 11.29
CA GLY A 213 65.12 -1.75 10.84
C GLY A 213 65.05 -3.11 11.52
N ALA A 214 63.85 -3.56 11.93
CA ALA A 214 63.66 -4.88 12.52
C ALA A 214 64.16 -6.02 11.62
N GLU A 215 64.54 -7.14 12.23
CA GLU A 215 65.01 -8.30 11.47
C GLU A 215 63.90 -8.87 10.57
N PRO A 216 64.25 -9.42 9.39
CA PRO A 216 63.27 -10.00 8.46
C PRO A 216 62.38 -11.08 9.08
N GLU A 217 62.89 -11.79 10.09
CA GLU A 217 62.15 -12.80 10.84
C GLU A 217 61.00 -12.22 11.66
N ASP A 218 61.25 -11.13 12.40
CA ASP A 218 60.23 -10.44 13.21
C ASP A 218 59.11 -9.89 12.32
N VAL A 219 59.47 -9.32 11.16
CA VAL A 219 58.51 -8.75 10.20
C VAL A 219 57.68 -9.86 9.55
N GLU A 220 58.28 -10.99 9.19
CA GLU A 220 57.56 -12.17 8.68
C GLU A 220 56.57 -12.71 9.72
N GLN A 221 57.00 -12.81 10.98
CA GLN A 221 56.19 -13.35 12.07
C GLN A 221 55.02 -12.42 12.43
N ALA A 222 55.25 -11.11 12.47
CA ALA A 222 54.21 -10.10 12.66
C ALA A 222 53.17 -10.11 11.54
N ALA A 223 53.61 -10.22 10.28
CA ALA A 223 52.71 -10.31 9.13
C ALA A 223 51.84 -11.58 9.15
N ARG A 224 52.43 -12.73 9.48
CA ARG A 224 51.70 -14.00 9.61
C ARG A 224 50.70 -13.98 10.76
N GLN A 225 51.05 -13.41 11.91
CA GLN A 225 50.12 -13.27 13.04
C GLN A 225 48.94 -12.38 12.69
N LEU A 226 49.20 -11.23 12.06
CA LEU A 226 48.13 -10.33 11.65
C LEU A 226 47.20 -11.00 10.62
N LEU A 227 47.76 -11.74 9.67
CA LEU A 227 47.01 -12.48 8.66
C LEU A 227 46.14 -13.59 9.27
N SER A 228 46.65 -14.32 10.27
CA SER A 228 45.87 -15.32 11.03
C SER A 228 44.68 -14.68 11.76
N ARG A 229 44.92 -13.57 12.47
CA ARG A 229 43.88 -12.83 13.19
C ARG A 229 42.79 -12.31 12.26
N THR A 230 43.21 -11.76 11.11
CA THR A 230 42.26 -11.26 10.10
C THR A 230 41.41 -12.39 9.55
N ARG A 231 42.01 -13.57 9.33
CA ARG A 231 41.30 -14.76 8.86
C ARG A 231 40.28 -15.28 9.88
N GLU A 232 40.62 -15.28 11.17
CA GLU A 232 39.69 -15.65 12.25
C GLU A 232 38.49 -14.70 12.33
N GLU A 233 38.72 -13.39 12.24
CA GLU A 233 37.62 -12.40 12.25
C GLU A 233 36.75 -12.50 10.98
N VAL A 234 37.34 -12.76 9.82
CA VAL A 234 36.60 -12.99 8.56
C VAL A 234 35.76 -14.27 8.65
N VAL A 235 36.29 -15.34 9.25
CA VAL A 235 35.53 -16.59 9.47
C VAL A 235 34.37 -16.36 10.43
N ALA A 236 34.58 -15.58 11.50
CA ALA A 236 33.52 -15.20 12.43
C ALA A 236 32.40 -14.38 11.76
N LEU A 237 32.72 -13.51 10.81
CA LEU A 237 31.72 -12.78 10.00
C LEU A 237 30.91 -13.70 9.08
N THR A 238 31.49 -14.81 8.61
CA THR A 238 30.85 -15.80 7.75
C THR A 238 30.12 -16.92 8.49
N ALA A 239 30.18 -16.95 9.83
CA ALA A 239 29.49 -17.97 10.62
C ALA A 239 27.98 -17.98 10.31
N PRO A 240 27.36 -19.17 10.13
CA PRO A 240 25.96 -19.27 9.76
C PRO A 240 25.10 -18.61 10.84
N VAL A 241 24.39 -17.55 10.46
CA VAL A 241 23.39 -16.94 11.32
C VAL A 241 22.21 -17.89 11.37
N GLU A 242 21.98 -18.48 12.54
CA GLU A 242 20.80 -19.30 12.80
C GLU A 242 19.57 -18.40 12.68
N VAL A 243 18.89 -18.48 11.54
CA VAL A 243 17.64 -17.78 11.33
C VAL A 243 16.62 -18.47 12.21
N PRO A 244 16.04 -17.81 13.23
CA PRO A 244 15.02 -18.42 14.06
C PRO A 244 13.89 -18.88 13.15
N HIS A 245 13.53 -20.16 13.22
CA HIS A 245 12.31 -20.65 12.59
C HIS A 245 11.15 -19.91 13.24
N THR A 246 10.58 -18.92 12.55
CA THR A 246 9.31 -18.33 12.94
C THR A 246 8.26 -19.42 12.88
N GLU A 247 7.83 -19.90 14.03
CA GLU A 247 6.62 -20.71 14.15
C GLU A 247 5.46 -19.95 13.48
N PRO A 248 4.59 -20.64 12.74
CA PRO A 248 3.43 -19.99 12.14
C PRO A 248 2.61 -19.34 13.26
N PRO A 249 2.21 -18.06 13.12
CA PRO A 249 1.45 -17.39 14.16
C PRO A 249 0.19 -18.21 14.47
N PRO A 250 -0.22 -18.32 15.74
CA PRO A 250 -1.38 -19.11 16.12
C PRO A 250 -2.58 -18.66 15.29
N GLN A 251 -3.27 -19.63 14.69
CA GLN A 251 -4.49 -19.43 13.93
C GLN A 251 -5.62 -19.01 14.88
N ALA A 252 -5.57 -17.79 15.40
CA ALA A 252 -6.65 -17.29 16.24
C ALA A 252 -7.90 -17.11 15.37
N GLU A 253 -8.97 -17.83 15.73
CA GLU A 253 -10.27 -17.86 15.06
C GLU A 253 -11.06 -16.58 15.37
N PHE A 254 -10.57 -15.45 14.87
CA PHE A 254 -11.10 -14.11 15.17
C PHE A 254 -12.49 -13.82 14.59
N LEU A 255 -13.09 -14.75 13.84
CA LEU A 255 -14.48 -14.64 13.37
C LEU A 255 -15.49 -15.12 14.41
N GLY A 256 -15.06 -15.84 15.46
CA GLY A 256 -15.93 -16.29 16.55
C GLY A 256 -16.76 -15.18 17.20
N PRO A 257 -16.18 -14.03 17.59
CA PRO A 257 -16.91 -12.93 18.24
C PRO A 257 -17.95 -12.28 17.32
N LEU A 258 -17.61 -12.06 16.04
CA LEU A 258 -18.52 -11.48 15.05
C LEU A 258 -19.66 -12.44 14.70
N ARG A 259 -19.36 -13.75 14.59
CA ARG A 259 -20.38 -14.79 14.42
C ARG A 259 -21.33 -14.84 15.62
N ALA A 260 -20.82 -14.73 16.85
CA ALA A 260 -21.64 -14.72 18.06
C ALA A 260 -22.59 -13.51 18.12
N VAL A 261 -22.12 -12.31 17.75
CA VAL A 261 -22.98 -11.11 17.66
C VAL A 261 -24.02 -11.27 16.56
N ALA A 262 -23.63 -11.73 15.38
CA ALA A 262 -24.54 -11.89 14.25
C ALA A 262 -25.60 -13.00 14.47
N GLN A 263 -25.26 -14.05 15.23
CA GLN A 263 -26.20 -15.11 15.62
C GLN A 263 -27.35 -14.57 16.49
N ARG A 264 -27.07 -13.64 17.42
CA ARG A 264 -28.10 -12.99 18.24
C ARG A 264 -29.10 -12.20 17.39
N TRP A 265 -28.60 -11.48 16.39
CA TRP A 265 -29.46 -10.72 15.46
C TRP A 265 -30.25 -11.62 14.51
N ALA A 266 -29.72 -12.78 14.13
CA ALA A 266 -30.44 -13.76 13.31
C ALA A 266 -31.65 -14.36 14.05
N VAL A 267 -31.50 -14.67 15.35
CA VAL A 267 -32.60 -15.16 16.21
C VAL A 267 -33.68 -14.10 16.36
N LEU A 268 -33.29 -12.84 16.62
CA LEU A 268 -34.23 -11.72 16.69
C LEU A 268 -34.97 -11.52 15.35
N GLY A 269 -34.26 -11.57 14.23
CA GLY A 269 -34.87 -11.45 12.90
C GLY A 269 -35.87 -12.57 12.58
N ALA A 270 -35.54 -13.82 12.91
CA ALA A 270 -36.45 -14.95 12.77
C ALA A 270 -37.72 -14.78 13.62
N GLY A 271 -37.58 -14.33 14.87
CA GLY A 271 -38.72 -14.05 15.75
C GLY A 271 -39.64 -12.94 15.23
N VAL A 272 -39.07 -11.86 14.69
CA VAL A 272 -39.86 -10.75 14.10
C VAL A 272 -40.62 -11.21 12.86
N ILE A 273 -39.98 -11.95 11.96
CA ILE A 273 -40.64 -12.48 10.75
C ILE A 273 -41.74 -13.48 11.14
N GLY A 274 -41.48 -14.36 12.12
CA GLY A 274 -42.47 -15.32 12.61
C GLY A 274 -43.69 -14.66 13.25
N ALA A 275 -43.48 -13.59 14.03
CA ALA A 275 -44.57 -12.81 14.62
C ALA A 275 -45.39 -12.07 13.56
N GLY A 276 -44.74 -11.52 12.52
CA GLY A 276 -45.42 -10.89 11.38
C GLY A 276 -46.27 -11.89 10.59
N LEU A 277 -45.73 -13.07 10.30
CA LEU A 277 -46.47 -14.17 9.67
C LEU A 277 -47.68 -14.62 10.49
N ALA A 278 -47.50 -14.74 11.81
CA ALA A 278 -48.59 -15.10 12.72
C ALA A 278 -49.71 -14.05 12.72
N LEU A 279 -49.35 -12.75 12.72
CA LEU A 279 -50.32 -11.67 12.68
C LEU A 279 -51.04 -11.58 11.34
N GLU A 280 -50.31 -11.54 10.22
CA GLU A 280 -50.88 -11.46 8.87
C GLU A 280 -51.77 -12.67 8.58
N SER A 281 -51.34 -13.88 8.99
CA SER A 281 -52.13 -15.10 8.78
C SER A 281 -53.49 -15.02 9.46
N THR A 282 -53.56 -14.58 10.72
CA THR A 282 -54.85 -14.44 11.45
C THR A 282 -55.83 -13.47 10.80
N GLN A 283 -55.37 -12.52 9.98
CA GLN A 283 -56.21 -11.54 9.31
C GLN A 283 -56.65 -11.96 7.89
N THR A 284 -55.93 -12.89 7.26
CA THR A 284 -56.23 -13.40 5.92
C THR A 284 -57.07 -14.67 5.89
N VAL A 285 -57.38 -15.28 7.05
CA VAL A 285 -58.02 -16.62 7.11
C VAL A 285 -59.52 -16.56 6.77
N PRO A 286 -59.99 -17.35 5.78
CA PRO A 286 -61.37 -17.81 5.76
C PRO A 286 -61.51 -19.06 6.66
N ILE A 287 -61.99 -18.91 7.90
CA ILE A 287 -62.52 -19.85 8.94
C ILE A 287 -61.99 -21.32 9.07
N ALA A 288 -61.18 -21.88 8.17
CA ALA A 288 -60.92 -23.31 8.05
C ALA A 288 -59.78 -23.86 8.93
N VAL A 289 -58.88 -23.01 9.45
CA VAL A 289 -57.72 -23.44 10.28
C VAL A 289 -57.75 -22.72 11.64
N PRO A 290 -57.62 -23.43 12.77
CA PRO A 290 -57.58 -22.80 14.09
C PRO A 290 -56.40 -21.82 14.23
N ALA A 291 -56.65 -20.63 14.82
CA ALA A 291 -55.63 -19.58 14.97
C ALA A 291 -54.35 -20.07 15.67
N ALA A 292 -54.47 -20.95 16.66
CA ALA A 292 -53.31 -21.53 17.35
C ALA A 292 -52.42 -22.36 16.40
N VAL A 293 -53.01 -23.06 15.42
CA VAL A 293 -52.27 -23.84 14.41
C VAL A 293 -51.57 -22.91 13.42
N ALA A 294 -52.22 -21.82 13.00
CA ALA A 294 -51.60 -20.83 12.11
C ALA A 294 -50.41 -20.12 12.77
N VAL A 295 -50.56 -19.70 14.03
CA VAL A 295 -49.50 -19.03 14.81
C VAL A 295 -48.31 -19.97 15.04
N THR A 296 -48.55 -21.21 15.45
CA THR A 296 -47.48 -22.19 15.69
C THR A 296 -46.75 -22.56 14.40
N ALA A 297 -47.47 -22.73 13.29
CA ALA A 297 -46.89 -22.99 11.98
C ALA A 297 -46.04 -21.80 11.46
N ALA A 298 -46.45 -20.56 11.74
CA ALA A 298 -45.70 -19.35 11.38
C ALA A 298 -44.33 -19.26 12.08
N PHE A 299 -44.26 -19.59 13.37
CA PHE A 299 -42.97 -19.66 14.08
C PHE A 299 -42.13 -20.86 13.63
N ALA A 300 -42.76 -22.03 13.43
CA ALA A 300 -42.08 -23.22 12.95
C ALA A 300 -41.42 -23.00 11.58
N LEU A 301 -42.04 -22.21 10.71
CA LEU A 301 -41.51 -21.84 9.40
C LEU A 301 -40.17 -21.08 9.49
N THR A 302 -39.90 -20.37 10.59
CA THR A 302 -38.67 -19.58 10.75
C THR A 302 -37.51 -20.37 11.37
N LEU A 303 -37.76 -21.56 11.94
CA LEU A 303 -36.73 -22.42 12.53
C LEU A 303 -35.57 -22.77 11.59
N PRO A 304 -35.79 -23.05 10.28
CA PRO A 304 -34.69 -23.29 9.35
C PRO A 304 -33.70 -22.12 9.24
N LEU A 305 -34.10 -20.88 9.54
CA LEU A 305 -33.19 -19.73 9.56
C LEU A 305 -32.08 -19.88 10.61
N MET A 306 -32.30 -20.66 11.67
CA MET A 306 -31.28 -20.97 12.68
C MET A 306 -30.18 -21.90 12.14
N LEU A 307 -30.51 -22.74 11.15
CA LEU A 307 -29.58 -23.70 10.52
C LEU A 307 -28.71 -23.06 9.43
N VAL A 308 -29.04 -21.83 9.01
CA VAL A 308 -28.37 -21.11 7.91
C VAL A 308 -26.87 -20.93 8.14
N TRP A 309 -26.43 -20.88 9.40
CA TRP A 309 -25.02 -20.70 9.78
C TRP A 309 -24.15 -21.94 9.57
N TRP A 310 -24.75 -23.13 9.59
CA TRP A 310 -24.04 -24.41 9.48
C TRP A 310 -24.19 -24.99 8.08
N ARG A 311 -25.41 -24.92 7.53
CA ARG A 311 -25.75 -25.44 6.20
C ARG A 311 -26.69 -24.48 5.49
N PRO A 312 -26.19 -23.34 4.96
CA PRO A 312 -27.02 -22.28 4.38
C PRO A 312 -27.92 -22.78 3.25
N LEU A 313 -27.41 -23.65 2.39
CA LEU A 313 -28.19 -24.19 1.27
C LEU A 313 -29.30 -25.15 1.73
N ALA A 314 -29.00 -26.06 2.66
CA ALA A 314 -30.01 -26.99 3.19
C ALA A 314 -31.10 -26.24 3.96
N ALA A 315 -30.72 -25.24 4.75
CA ALA A 315 -31.64 -24.39 5.49
C ALA A 315 -32.61 -23.65 4.55
N VAL A 316 -32.11 -23.08 3.44
CA VAL A 316 -32.93 -22.37 2.45
C VAL A 316 -33.88 -23.32 1.72
N VAL A 317 -33.42 -24.52 1.35
CA VAL A 317 -34.29 -25.52 0.71
C VAL A 317 -35.41 -25.95 1.66
N VAL A 318 -35.09 -26.28 2.92
CA VAL A 318 -36.08 -26.66 3.93
C VAL A 318 -37.06 -25.51 4.19
N LEU A 319 -36.56 -24.28 4.29
CA LEU A 319 -37.37 -23.07 4.46
C LEU A 319 -38.39 -22.91 3.33
N TRP A 320 -37.97 -23.05 2.06
CA TRP A 320 -38.85 -22.87 0.91
C TRP A 320 -39.86 -24.01 0.75
N VAL A 321 -39.48 -25.24 1.07
CA VAL A 321 -40.42 -26.37 1.13
C VAL A 321 -41.48 -26.11 2.19
N ALA A 322 -41.07 -25.70 3.39
CA ALA A 322 -41.99 -25.36 4.48
C ALA A 322 -42.87 -24.14 4.14
N ALA A 323 -42.33 -23.11 3.48
CA ALA A 323 -43.07 -21.92 3.08
C ALA A 323 -44.14 -22.26 2.02
N THR A 324 -43.80 -23.14 1.08
CA THR A 324 -44.74 -23.64 0.08
C THR A 324 -45.87 -24.44 0.73
N ALA A 325 -45.54 -25.33 1.68
CA ALA A 325 -46.54 -26.08 2.44
C ALA A 325 -47.44 -25.16 3.27
N PHE A 326 -46.87 -24.17 3.96
CA PHE A 326 -47.61 -23.17 4.73
C PHE A 326 -48.58 -22.39 3.84
N SER A 327 -48.11 -21.92 2.68
CA SER A 327 -48.93 -21.16 1.73
C SER A 327 -50.13 -21.95 1.20
N ARG A 328 -49.96 -23.27 0.99
CA ARG A 328 -51.00 -24.16 0.45
C ARG A 328 -51.97 -24.70 1.50
N LEU A 329 -51.50 -24.92 2.73
CA LEU A 329 -52.26 -25.63 3.77
C LEU A 329 -52.80 -24.71 4.87
N VAL A 330 -52.21 -23.54 5.07
CA VAL A 330 -52.52 -22.65 6.20
C VAL A 330 -53.11 -21.33 5.73
N ALA A 331 -52.31 -20.52 5.04
CA ALA A 331 -52.73 -19.21 4.56
C ALA A 331 -51.94 -18.84 3.29
N PRO A 332 -52.60 -18.44 2.20
CA PRO A 332 -51.90 -18.03 0.99
C PRO A 332 -50.97 -16.85 1.30
N MET A 333 -49.69 -17.03 0.99
CA MET A 333 -48.65 -16.04 1.26
C MET A 333 -48.59 -14.92 0.21
N ASP A 334 -49.43 -14.98 -0.82
CA ASP A 334 -49.44 -13.98 -1.89
C ASP A 334 -49.86 -12.61 -1.35
N GLY A 335 -49.08 -11.58 -1.62
CA GLY A 335 -49.28 -10.22 -1.11
C GLY A 335 -48.93 -9.99 0.38
N MET A 336 -48.48 -11.02 1.12
CA MET A 336 -48.04 -10.87 2.51
C MET A 336 -46.66 -10.24 2.63
N LEU A 337 -46.56 -9.19 3.45
CA LEU A 337 -45.31 -8.47 3.75
C LEU A 337 -44.28 -9.40 4.39
N SER A 338 -44.74 -10.27 5.29
CA SER A 338 -43.90 -11.22 6.00
C SER A 338 -43.41 -12.36 5.10
N GLY A 339 -44.18 -12.73 4.06
CA GLY A 339 -43.76 -13.67 3.01
C GLY A 339 -42.64 -13.08 2.14
N ALA A 340 -42.77 -11.81 1.76
CA ALA A 340 -41.71 -11.09 1.04
C ALA A 340 -40.44 -10.93 1.90
N ALA A 341 -40.57 -10.67 3.21
CA ALA A 341 -39.45 -10.60 4.14
C ALA A 341 -38.68 -11.94 4.24
N LEU A 342 -39.40 -13.07 4.24
CA LEU A 342 -38.82 -14.42 4.24
C LEU A 342 -37.99 -14.68 2.96
N ALA A 343 -38.55 -14.30 1.80
CA ALA A 343 -37.91 -14.47 0.51
C ALA A 343 -36.60 -13.67 0.42
N VAL A 344 -36.63 -12.43 0.90
CA VAL A 344 -35.49 -11.51 0.92
C VAL A 344 -34.41 -11.97 1.91
N ALA A 345 -34.80 -12.33 3.14
CA ALA A 345 -33.87 -12.77 4.17
C ALA A 345 -33.12 -14.05 3.75
N SER A 346 -33.83 -15.01 3.14
CA SER A 346 -33.23 -16.26 2.67
C SER A 346 -32.26 -16.05 1.50
N ALA A 347 -32.64 -15.22 0.52
CA ALA A 347 -31.78 -14.87 -0.62
C ALA A 347 -30.51 -14.12 -0.20
N PHE A 348 -30.63 -13.18 0.76
CA PHE A 348 -29.47 -12.49 1.32
C PHE A 348 -28.56 -13.45 2.10
N ALA A 349 -29.13 -14.26 3.00
CA ALA A 349 -28.35 -15.10 3.89
C ALA A 349 -27.59 -16.20 3.15
N VAL A 350 -28.21 -16.84 2.14
CA VAL A 350 -27.54 -17.85 1.32
C VAL A 350 -26.37 -17.24 0.54
N ALA A 351 -26.52 -16.02 0.04
CA ALA A 351 -25.46 -15.31 -0.67
C ALA A 351 -24.33 -14.84 0.24
N ALA A 352 -24.66 -14.38 1.45
CA ALA A 352 -23.72 -13.88 2.44
C ALA A 352 -22.82 -14.98 3.01
N LEU A 353 -23.34 -16.20 3.17
CA LEU A 353 -22.68 -17.26 3.94
C LEU A 353 -22.16 -18.43 3.09
N SER A 354 -22.56 -18.54 1.82
CA SER A 354 -22.22 -19.71 0.98
C SER A 354 -21.05 -19.47 0.01
N THR A 355 -20.55 -20.52 -0.63
CA THR A 355 -19.63 -20.39 -1.78
C THR A 355 -20.39 -19.84 -3.00
N ARG A 356 -19.70 -19.28 -4.00
CA ARG A 356 -20.35 -18.70 -5.21
C ARG A 356 -21.28 -19.69 -5.92
N ARG A 357 -20.89 -20.97 -6.00
CA ARG A 357 -21.71 -22.04 -6.60
C ARG A 357 -22.97 -22.30 -5.75
N ALA A 358 -22.81 -22.44 -4.44
CA ALA A 358 -23.93 -22.66 -3.54
C ALA A 358 -24.85 -21.42 -3.42
N ALA A 359 -24.32 -20.21 -3.55
CA ALA A 359 -25.12 -18.98 -3.59
C ALA A 359 -25.99 -18.92 -4.86
N ALA A 360 -25.47 -19.35 -6.02
CA ALA A 360 -26.24 -19.41 -7.26
C ALA A 360 -27.34 -20.49 -7.20
N LEU A 361 -27.03 -21.67 -6.65
CA LEU A 361 -28.03 -22.71 -6.38
C LEU A 361 -29.09 -22.26 -5.37
N GLY A 362 -28.69 -21.49 -4.35
CA GLY A 362 -29.59 -20.87 -3.39
C GLY A 362 -30.54 -19.86 -4.03
N LEU A 363 -30.05 -19.02 -4.96
CA LEU A 363 -30.90 -18.11 -5.74
C LEU A 363 -31.93 -18.87 -6.56
N LEU A 364 -31.52 -19.94 -7.24
CA LEU A 364 -32.44 -20.81 -7.99
C LEU A 364 -33.50 -21.42 -7.07
N ALA A 365 -33.11 -21.91 -5.88
CA ALA A 365 -34.04 -22.43 -4.90
C ALA A 365 -35.03 -21.37 -4.41
N CYS A 366 -34.58 -20.13 -4.17
CA CYS A 366 -35.46 -19.01 -3.81
C CYS A 366 -36.42 -18.65 -4.95
N SER A 367 -35.95 -18.62 -6.20
CA SER A 367 -36.81 -18.34 -7.36
C SER A 367 -37.86 -19.41 -7.56
N ILE A 368 -37.50 -20.70 -7.43
CA ILE A 368 -38.45 -21.82 -7.55
C ILE A 368 -39.44 -21.80 -6.40
N GLY A 369 -38.97 -21.62 -5.15
CA GLY A 369 -39.82 -21.56 -3.97
C GLY A 369 -40.80 -20.40 -4.00
N GLN A 370 -40.39 -19.25 -4.54
CA GLN A 370 -41.25 -18.09 -4.72
C GLN A 370 -42.40 -18.40 -5.69
N VAL A 371 -42.09 -18.98 -6.85
CA VAL A 371 -43.08 -19.34 -7.87
C VAL A 371 -44.03 -20.44 -7.37
N ALA A 372 -43.50 -21.44 -6.67
CA ALA A 372 -44.29 -22.59 -6.20
C ALA A 372 -45.15 -22.28 -4.96
N GLY A 373 -44.61 -21.46 -4.05
CA GLY A 373 -45.15 -21.22 -2.71
C GLY A 373 -45.91 -19.91 -2.57
N VAL A 374 -45.31 -18.77 -2.88
CA VAL A 374 -45.86 -17.45 -2.54
C VAL A 374 -46.73 -16.89 -3.67
N GLY A 375 -46.49 -17.27 -4.92
CA GLY A 375 -47.24 -16.76 -6.07
C GLY A 375 -46.48 -15.67 -6.84
N VAL A 376 -47.05 -15.27 -7.98
CA VAL A 376 -46.40 -14.47 -9.02
C VAL A 376 -47.25 -13.24 -9.38
N SER A 377 -47.96 -12.68 -8.41
CA SER A 377 -48.80 -11.48 -8.60
C SER A 377 -48.01 -10.32 -9.24
N ASP A 378 -46.73 -10.17 -8.89
CA ASP A 378 -45.73 -9.37 -9.62
C ASP A 378 -44.41 -10.16 -9.81
N PRO A 379 -44.23 -10.86 -10.95
CA PRO A 379 -43.03 -11.67 -11.21
C PRO A 379 -41.76 -10.84 -11.26
N LEU A 380 -41.85 -9.65 -11.85
CA LEU A 380 -40.70 -8.82 -12.17
C LEU A 380 -40.19 -8.12 -10.91
N GLY A 381 -41.06 -7.50 -10.12
CA GLY A 381 -40.68 -6.83 -8.88
C GLY A 381 -40.07 -7.81 -7.87
N VAL A 382 -40.68 -8.99 -7.71
CA VAL A 382 -40.16 -10.03 -6.80
C VAL A 382 -38.82 -10.60 -7.26
N THR A 383 -38.65 -10.85 -8.57
CA THR A 383 -37.37 -11.32 -9.12
C THR A 383 -36.26 -10.29 -8.95
N VAL A 384 -36.54 -9.01 -9.22
CA VAL A 384 -35.59 -7.91 -9.01
C VAL A 384 -35.24 -7.78 -7.52
N MET A 385 -36.21 -7.91 -6.64
CA MET A 385 -36.05 -7.88 -5.20
C MET A 385 -35.14 -9.02 -4.68
N LEU A 386 -35.41 -10.26 -5.09
CA LEU A 386 -34.57 -11.42 -4.77
C LEU A 386 -33.14 -11.22 -5.28
N LEU A 387 -32.98 -10.75 -6.52
CA LEU A 387 -31.68 -10.48 -7.12
C LEU A 387 -30.90 -9.41 -6.35
N LEU A 388 -31.53 -8.30 -5.98
CA LEU A 388 -30.87 -7.22 -5.24
C LEU A 388 -30.42 -7.67 -3.85
N CYS A 389 -31.25 -8.43 -3.13
CA CYS A 389 -30.91 -8.96 -1.82
C CYS A 389 -29.80 -9.99 -1.89
N TRP A 390 -29.85 -10.87 -2.90
CA TRP A 390 -28.80 -11.83 -3.20
C TRP A 390 -27.46 -11.13 -3.55
N LEU A 391 -27.49 -10.09 -4.38
CA LEU A 391 -26.31 -9.27 -4.69
C LEU A 391 -25.76 -8.57 -3.44
N GLY A 392 -26.63 -8.11 -2.54
CA GLY A 392 -26.25 -7.56 -1.23
C GLY A 392 -25.51 -8.58 -0.36
N GLY A 393 -26.03 -9.81 -0.28
CA GLY A 393 -25.37 -10.90 0.44
C GLY A 393 -24.02 -11.26 -0.18
N LEU A 394 -23.94 -11.35 -1.51
CA LEU A 394 -22.67 -11.57 -2.21
C LEU A 394 -21.63 -10.47 -1.93
N ALA A 395 -22.07 -9.21 -1.85
CA ALA A 395 -21.19 -8.10 -1.52
C ALA A 395 -20.61 -8.23 -0.10
N VAL A 396 -21.42 -8.67 0.87
CA VAL A 396 -20.98 -8.94 2.25
C VAL A 396 -20.01 -10.13 2.32
N ASN A 397 -20.30 -11.21 1.59
CA ASN A 397 -19.44 -12.39 1.48
C ASN A 397 -18.06 -12.01 0.91
N GLU A 398 -18.04 -11.30 -0.22
CA GLU A 398 -16.81 -10.87 -0.86
C GLU A 398 -16.03 -9.87 0.01
N ALA A 399 -16.72 -8.93 0.67
CA ALA A 399 -16.09 -8.00 1.60
C ALA A 399 -15.43 -8.73 2.78
N SER A 400 -16.08 -9.77 3.29
CA SER A 400 -15.54 -10.60 4.37
C SER A 400 -14.31 -11.39 3.90
N ARG A 401 -14.38 -12.00 2.71
CA ARG A 401 -13.25 -12.70 2.07
C ARG A 401 -12.06 -11.78 1.80
N LEU A 402 -12.29 -10.56 1.34
CA LEU A 402 -11.21 -9.60 1.08
C LEU A 402 -10.50 -9.17 2.37
N VAL A 403 -11.24 -9.00 3.47
CA VAL A 403 -10.66 -8.72 4.78
C VAL A 403 -9.83 -9.90 5.28
N GLU A 404 -10.33 -11.12 5.10
CA GLU A 404 -9.61 -12.34 5.47
C GLU A 404 -8.33 -12.53 4.64
N LEU A 405 -8.44 -12.40 3.31
CA LEU A 405 -7.30 -12.50 2.40
C LEU A 405 -6.25 -11.44 2.69
N SER A 406 -6.65 -10.17 2.89
CA SER A 406 -5.73 -9.10 3.26
C SER A 406 -4.98 -9.41 4.55
N ARG A 407 -5.64 -10.02 5.54
CA ARG A 407 -5.00 -10.40 6.81
C ARG A 407 -4.02 -11.56 6.64
N VAL A 408 -4.36 -12.57 5.85
CA VAL A 408 -3.44 -13.67 5.51
C VAL A 408 -2.23 -13.15 4.73
N THR A 409 -2.46 -12.31 3.73
CA THR A 409 -1.38 -11.70 2.94
C THR A 409 -0.48 -10.82 3.79
N ASN A 410 -1.03 -9.98 4.69
CA ASN A 410 -0.21 -9.16 5.58
C ASN A 410 0.70 -10.02 6.47
N ARG A 411 0.19 -11.13 7.03
CA ARG A 411 1.00 -12.05 7.84
C ARG A 411 2.09 -12.76 7.04
N LEU A 412 1.79 -13.19 5.81
CA LEU A 412 2.79 -13.78 4.92
C LEU A 412 3.89 -12.77 4.56
N LEU A 413 3.51 -11.50 4.35
CA LEU A 413 4.46 -10.42 4.06
C LEU A 413 5.34 -10.09 5.27
N GLU A 414 4.80 -10.12 6.49
CA GLU A 414 5.58 -9.94 7.73
C GLU A 414 6.65 -11.03 7.89
N GLY A 415 6.31 -12.29 7.65
CA GLY A 415 7.28 -13.40 7.69
C GLY A 415 8.31 -13.37 6.56
N GLN A 416 7.93 -12.90 5.37
CA GLN A 416 8.88 -12.73 4.26
C GLN A 416 9.83 -11.54 4.48
N GLU A 417 9.37 -10.49 5.16
CA GLU A 417 10.18 -9.30 5.48
C GLU A 417 11.36 -9.64 6.38
N THR A 418 11.12 -10.38 7.46
CA THR A 418 12.16 -10.76 8.42
C THR A 418 13.24 -11.60 7.74
N VAL A 419 12.84 -12.59 6.96
CA VAL A 419 13.75 -13.45 6.19
C VAL A 419 14.54 -12.63 5.17
N ALA A 420 13.89 -11.75 4.41
CA ALA A 420 14.58 -10.92 3.42
C ALA A 420 15.53 -9.91 4.05
N ARG A 421 15.17 -9.33 5.21
CA ARG A 421 16.05 -8.45 5.99
C ARG A 421 17.28 -9.19 6.49
N GLN A 422 17.10 -10.39 7.04
CA GLN A 422 18.21 -11.23 7.49
C GLN A 422 19.13 -11.63 6.33
N ARG A 423 18.56 -11.99 5.17
CA ARG A 423 19.33 -12.29 3.94
C ARG A 423 20.17 -11.09 3.49
N ALA A 424 19.59 -9.90 3.44
CA ALA A 424 20.33 -8.69 3.05
C ALA A 424 21.51 -8.40 4.00
N VAL A 425 21.32 -8.61 5.31
CA VAL A 425 22.40 -8.48 6.30
C VAL A 425 23.50 -9.54 6.07
N VAL A 426 23.13 -10.79 5.79
CA VAL A 426 24.11 -11.86 5.51
C VAL A 426 24.87 -11.61 4.20
N GLU A 427 24.20 -11.18 3.14
CA GLU A 427 24.83 -10.80 1.87
C GLU A 427 25.85 -9.68 2.06
N GLU A 428 25.51 -8.67 2.87
CA GLU A 428 26.44 -7.59 3.20
C GLU A 428 27.64 -8.10 4.02
N ARG A 429 27.43 -8.94 5.03
CA ARG A 429 28.54 -9.56 5.79
C ARG A 429 29.51 -10.31 4.87
N LEU A 430 28.98 -11.09 3.92
CA LEU A 430 29.80 -11.83 2.95
C LEU A 430 30.54 -10.93 1.97
N ARG A 431 29.97 -9.77 1.64
CA ARG A 431 30.63 -8.75 0.82
C ARG A 431 31.77 -8.09 1.59
N LEU A 432 31.52 -7.63 2.81
CA LEU A 432 32.51 -6.99 3.68
C LEU A 432 33.67 -7.95 3.99
N ALA A 433 33.37 -9.22 4.28
CA ALA A 433 34.38 -10.25 4.48
C ALA A 433 35.33 -10.39 3.28
N ARG A 434 34.78 -10.39 2.05
CA ARG A 434 35.57 -10.42 0.81
C ARG A 434 36.41 -9.16 0.61
N GLU A 435 35.81 -7.99 0.80
CA GLU A 435 36.51 -6.70 0.65
C GLU A 435 37.68 -6.55 1.63
N VAL A 436 37.48 -6.94 2.89
CA VAL A 436 38.55 -6.99 3.91
C VAL A 436 39.62 -8.01 3.54
N HIS A 437 39.23 -9.21 3.08
CA HIS A 437 40.18 -10.26 2.69
C HIS A 437 41.02 -9.85 1.46
N ASP A 438 40.40 -9.28 0.43
CA ASP A 438 41.09 -8.91 -0.80
C ASP A 438 42.05 -7.74 -0.57
N GLN A 439 41.63 -6.72 0.21
CA GLN A 439 42.46 -5.54 0.46
C GLN A 439 43.61 -5.81 1.45
N ILE A 440 43.35 -6.57 2.52
CA ILE A 440 44.33 -6.80 3.60
C ILE A 440 45.11 -8.10 3.38
N GLY A 441 44.42 -9.17 2.99
CA GLY A 441 45.01 -10.49 2.81
C GLY A 441 46.07 -10.50 1.71
N HIS A 442 45.83 -9.82 0.58
CA HIS A 442 46.81 -9.71 -0.49
C HIS A 442 48.07 -8.96 -0.03
N SER A 443 47.89 -7.78 0.57
CA SER A 443 48.99 -6.92 1.04
C SER A 443 49.86 -7.62 2.09
N LEU A 444 49.23 -8.26 3.09
CA LEU A 444 49.94 -8.99 4.14
C LEU A 444 50.60 -10.28 3.65
N THR A 445 50.02 -10.95 2.66
CA THR A 445 50.62 -12.14 2.03
C THR A 445 51.89 -11.76 1.27
N VAL A 446 51.88 -10.66 0.50
CA VAL A 446 53.07 -10.15 -0.19
C VAL A 446 54.16 -9.78 0.81
N VAL A 447 53.81 -9.06 1.88
CA VAL A 447 54.72 -8.71 2.99
C VAL A 447 55.35 -9.97 3.61
N ALA A 448 54.54 -10.98 3.96
CA ALA A 448 55.05 -12.20 4.59
C ALA A 448 55.96 -13.03 3.66
N ILE A 449 55.61 -13.15 2.37
CA ILE A 449 56.43 -13.89 1.38
C ILE A 449 57.76 -13.17 1.14
N GLN A 450 57.73 -11.85 0.95
CA GLN A 450 58.93 -11.06 0.69
C GLN A 450 59.85 -10.97 1.92
N ALA A 451 59.31 -10.79 3.12
CA ALA A 451 60.09 -10.83 4.36
C ALA A 451 60.76 -12.20 4.56
N GLY A 452 60.06 -13.31 4.27
CA GLY A 452 60.65 -14.64 4.32
C GLY A 452 61.73 -14.89 3.25
N ALA A 453 61.63 -14.25 2.08
CA ALA A 453 62.69 -14.26 1.08
C ALA A 453 63.92 -13.47 1.55
N ALA A 454 63.71 -12.28 2.14
CA ALA A 454 64.78 -11.47 2.73
C ALA A 454 65.50 -12.22 3.86
N ARG A 455 64.77 -12.93 4.74
CA ARG A 455 65.36 -13.75 5.81
C ARG A 455 66.31 -14.83 5.27
N ARG A 456 65.88 -15.57 4.24
CA ARG A 456 66.71 -16.62 3.62
C ARG A 456 67.95 -16.05 2.93
N LEU A 457 67.86 -14.84 2.41
CA LEU A 457 68.95 -14.18 1.71
C LEU A 457 69.90 -13.42 2.66
N ALA A 458 69.47 -13.07 3.86
CA ALA A 458 70.20 -12.19 4.79
C ALA A 458 71.63 -12.68 5.11
N ALA A 459 71.86 -13.99 5.18
CA ALA A 459 73.18 -14.57 5.45
C ALA A 459 74.10 -14.62 4.20
N ALA A 460 73.52 -14.71 3.00
CA ALA A 460 74.26 -14.90 1.75
C ALA A 460 74.45 -13.60 0.95
N ASP A 461 73.45 -12.72 0.95
CA ASP A 461 73.48 -11.39 0.34
C ASP A 461 72.73 -10.37 1.22
N PRO A 462 73.44 -9.73 2.16
CA PRO A 462 72.88 -8.70 3.03
C PRO A 462 72.41 -7.46 2.28
N HIS A 463 72.92 -7.21 1.07
CA HIS A 463 72.51 -6.04 0.28
C HIS A 463 71.19 -6.31 -0.43
N GLY A 464 71.04 -7.47 -1.07
CA GLY A 464 69.78 -7.94 -1.65
C GLY A 464 68.66 -8.09 -0.61
N ALA A 465 68.97 -8.58 0.60
CA ALA A 465 68.01 -8.65 1.70
C ALA A 465 67.47 -7.25 2.09
N ARG A 466 68.33 -6.22 2.14
CA ARG A 466 67.92 -4.83 2.41
C ARG A 466 67.03 -4.25 1.30
N VAL A 467 67.30 -4.58 0.03
CA VAL A 467 66.45 -4.15 -1.11
C VAL A 467 65.05 -4.78 -1.02
N ILE A 468 64.96 -6.07 -0.68
CA ILE A 468 63.67 -6.75 -0.51
C ILE A 468 62.91 -6.17 0.70
N MET A 469 63.59 -5.89 1.81
CA MET A 469 62.96 -5.24 2.96
C MET A 469 62.45 -3.83 2.65
N ALA A 470 63.10 -3.09 1.75
CA ALA A 470 62.57 -1.80 1.28
C ALA A 470 61.27 -1.95 0.47
N THR A 471 61.13 -3.02 -0.32
CA THR A 471 59.86 -3.35 -1.00
C THR A 471 58.76 -3.79 -0.02
N VAL A 472 59.13 -4.52 1.04
CA VAL A 472 58.22 -4.86 2.15
C VAL A 472 57.73 -3.60 2.86
N ALA A 473 58.61 -2.63 3.14
CA ALA A 473 58.26 -1.35 3.73
C ALA A 473 57.29 -0.54 2.87
N ALA A 474 57.47 -0.58 1.55
CA ALA A 474 56.55 0.07 0.61
C ALA A 474 55.17 -0.62 0.63
N ALA A 475 55.11 -1.95 0.54
CA ALA A 475 53.85 -2.69 0.56
C ALA A 475 53.06 -2.52 1.88
N ALA A 476 53.75 -2.49 3.02
CA ALA A 476 53.13 -2.24 4.32
C ALA A 476 52.52 -0.83 4.41
N ARG A 477 53.23 0.19 3.91
CA ARG A 477 52.74 1.58 3.83
C ARG A 477 51.57 1.73 2.86
N ASP A 478 51.61 1.04 1.72
CA ASP A 478 50.52 1.02 0.74
C ASP A 478 49.23 0.47 1.36
N GLY A 479 49.34 -0.64 2.10
CA GLY A 479 48.21 -1.25 2.82
C GLY A 479 47.65 -0.34 3.92
N LEU A 480 48.52 0.31 4.71
CA LEU A 480 48.11 1.26 5.75
C LEU A 480 47.40 2.50 5.16
N ALA A 481 47.93 3.04 4.06
CA ALA A 481 47.32 4.16 3.34
C ALA A 481 45.94 3.79 2.75
N ALA A 482 45.79 2.57 2.22
CA ALA A 482 44.50 2.11 1.68
C ALA A 482 43.43 1.96 2.78
N MET A 483 43.81 1.46 3.98
CA MET A 483 42.89 1.34 5.11
C MET A 483 42.53 2.67 5.77
N THR A 484 43.47 3.61 5.81
CA THR A 484 43.23 4.96 6.34
C THR A 484 42.34 5.77 5.39
N ALA A 485 42.54 5.67 4.07
CA ALA A 485 41.65 6.26 3.07
C ALA A 485 40.22 5.71 3.15
N ALA A 486 40.06 4.39 3.33
CA ALA A 486 38.74 3.78 3.55
C ALA A 486 38.07 4.18 4.88
N SER A 487 38.83 4.75 5.83
CA SER A 487 38.29 5.22 7.12
C SER A 487 37.65 6.60 7.05
N ILE A 488 37.79 7.35 5.95
CA ILE A 488 37.39 8.77 5.94
C ILE A 488 35.89 8.96 5.58
N GLU A 489 35.09 7.94 5.22
CA GLU A 489 33.62 8.09 5.05
C GLU A 489 32.77 7.05 5.82
N PRO A 490 31.51 7.36 6.25
CA PRO A 490 30.86 8.66 6.44
C PRO A 490 30.40 8.88 7.90
N ASP A 491 30.85 9.98 8.51
CA ASP A 491 30.19 10.55 9.69
C ASP A 491 29.82 12.00 9.34
N ALA A 492 28.78 12.17 8.51
CA ALA A 492 28.44 13.46 7.88
C ALA A 492 27.65 14.43 8.78
N THR A 493 27.49 14.13 10.08
CA THR A 493 26.67 14.96 10.99
C THR A 493 27.43 15.59 12.15
N GLY A 494 28.77 15.44 12.21
CA GLY A 494 29.59 16.07 13.26
C GLY A 494 31.09 16.12 12.96
N ALA A 495 31.51 15.96 11.71
CA ALA A 495 32.92 15.82 11.37
C ALA A 495 33.70 17.13 11.52
N ASP A 496 34.78 17.09 12.31
CA ASP A 496 35.64 18.23 12.59
C ASP A 496 36.85 18.27 11.64
N LEU A 497 36.99 19.36 10.88
CA LEU A 497 38.08 19.55 9.93
C LEU A 497 39.47 19.58 10.59
N PRO A 498 39.69 20.25 11.75
CA PRO A 498 40.91 20.12 12.54
C PRO A 498 41.36 18.67 12.76
N SER A 499 40.45 17.80 13.20
CA SER A 499 40.78 16.39 13.43
C SER A 499 41.14 15.64 12.14
N LEU A 500 40.59 16.03 10.99
CA LEU A 500 40.97 15.46 9.68
C LEU A 500 42.42 15.81 9.31
N LEU A 501 42.83 17.06 9.55
CA LEU A 501 44.19 17.51 9.26
C LEU A 501 45.20 16.88 10.21
N GLU A 502 44.89 16.79 11.51
CA GLU A 502 45.72 16.09 12.50
C GLU A 502 45.94 14.62 12.12
N ARG A 503 44.88 13.92 11.67
CA ARG A 503 44.98 12.54 11.18
C ARG A 503 45.85 12.43 9.93
N THR A 504 45.81 13.43 9.06
CA THR A 504 46.60 13.47 7.81
C THR A 504 48.07 13.76 8.09
N LEU A 505 48.38 14.66 9.02
CA LEU A 505 49.72 14.88 9.57
C LEU A 505 50.28 13.60 10.20
N ALA A 506 49.47 12.92 11.02
CA ALA A 506 49.84 11.65 11.64
C ALA A 506 50.03 10.49 10.63
N ALA A 507 49.55 10.64 9.39
CA ALA A 507 49.78 9.72 8.29
C ALA A 507 51.06 10.02 7.48
N GLY A 508 51.87 11.00 7.92
CA GLY A 508 53.18 11.29 7.36
C GLY A 508 53.18 12.31 6.20
N VAL A 509 52.12 13.10 6.05
CA VAL A 509 52.09 14.23 5.10
C VAL A 509 52.63 15.47 5.80
N ASP A 510 53.63 16.12 5.20
CA ASP A 510 54.07 17.46 5.62
C ASP A 510 53.01 18.48 5.19
N LEU A 511 52.16 18.90 6.15
CA LEU A 511 50.93 19.64 5.89
C LEU A 511 51.00 21.03 6.52
N SER A 512 50.83 22.08 5.72
CA SER A 512 50.78 23.47 6.17
C SER A 512 49.36 24.03 6.09
N THR A 513 48.85 24.55 7.21
CA THR A 513 47.50 25.14 7.34
C THR A 513 47.50 26.30 8.35
N ASP A 514 46.67 27.31 8.14
CA ASP A 514 46.48 28.41 9.11
C ASP A 514 45.39 28.05 10.15
N PRO A 515 45.71 28.01 11.46
CA PRO A 515 44.74 27.71 12.52
C PRO A 515 43.54 28.66 12.56
N ALA A 516 43.73 29.95 12.26
CA ALA A 516 42.66 30.94 12.30
C ALA A 516 41.63 30.72 11.17
N GLU A 517 42.10 30.25 10.02
CA GLU A 517 41.25 29.88 8.89
C GLU A 517 40.39 28.64 9.21
N LEU A 518 40.89 27.73 10.06
CA LEU A 518 40.20 26.49 10.42
C LEU A 518 39.02 26.70 11.37
N GLU A 519 39.14 27.64 12.30
CA GLU A 519 38.13 27.90 13.32
C GLU A 519 36.87 28.57 12.71
N SER A 520 37.06 29.32 11.63
CA SER A 520 35.99 29.99 10.89
C SER A 520 35.00 29.04 10.20
N ILE A 521 35.41 27.79 9.93
CA ILE A 521 34.54 26.76 9.32
C ILE A 521 33.43 26.28 10.27
N ARG A 522 33.65 26.32 11.58
CA ARG A 522 32.62 25.91 12.56
C ARG A 522 31.38 26.81 12.55
N LEU A 523 31.50 27.99 11.96
CA LEU A 523 30.43 29.00 11.86
C LEU A 523 29.60 28.89 10.57
N LEU A 524 29.89 27.90 9.72
CA LEU A 524 29.20 27.69 8.44
C LEU A 524 27.83 27.02 8.61
N ASP A 525 26.96 27.24 7.62
CA ASP A 525 25.74 26.45 7.48
C ASP A 525 26.08 24.94 7.43
N PRO A 526 25.32 24.06 8.12
CA PRO A 526 25.63 22.64 8.22
C PRO A 526 25.85 21.93 6.88
N ARG A 527 25.13 22.33 5.82
CA ARG A 527 25.29 21.75 4.48
C ARG A 527 26.60 22.18 3.83
N VAL A 528 26.96 23.46 3.96
CA VAL A 528 28.22 24.00 3.44
C VAL A 528 29.40 23.44 4.20
N HIS A 529 29.27 23.30 5.52
CA HIS A 529 30.24 22.66 6.40
C HIS A 529 30.51 21.20 5.97
N ALA A 530 29.46 20.40 5.78
CA ALA A 530 29.60 19.01 5.35
C ALA A 530 30.27 18.91 3.96
N LEU A 531 29.88 19.76 3.01
CA LEU A 531 30.48 19.77 1.67
C LEU A 531 31.95 20.22 1.71
N ALA A 532 32.28 21.26 2.49
CA ALA A 532 33.66 21.73 2.67
C ALA A 532 34.55 20.64 3.27
N TYR A 533 34.08 19.97 4.31
CA TYR A 533 34.76 18.82 4.92
C TYR A 533 35.06 17.74 3.88
N ARG A 534 34.06 17.40 3.06
CA ARG A 534 34.19 16.38 2.00
C ARG A 534 35.18 16.74 0.91
N VAL A 535 35.24 18.00 0.51
CA VAL A 535 36.22 18.46 -0.49
C VAL A 535 37.64 18.35 0.05
N VAL A 536 37.89 18.83 1.27
CA VAL A 536 39.23 18.74 1.88
C VAL A 536 39.64 17.28 2.08
N GLN A 537 38.72 16.44 2.55
CA GLN A 537 38.93 15.00 2.69
C GLN A 537 39.33 14.32 1.40
N GLU A 538 38.56 14.51 0.32
CA GLU A 538 38.83 13.84 -0.95
C GLU A 538 40.16 14.32 -1.54
N ALA A 539 40.44 15.62 -1.43
CA ALA A 539 41.71 16.19 -1.87
C ALA A 539 42.91 15.62 -1.09
N LEU A 540 42.85 15.55 0.24
CA LEU A 540 43.92 14.97 1.06
C LEU A 540 44.07 13.46 0.87
N THR A 541 42.98 12.75 0.60
CA THR A 541 43.01 11.33 0.22
C THR A 541 43.77 11.14 -1.09
N ASN A 542 43.55 12.02 -2.07
CA ASN A 542 44.29 12.01 -3.32
C ASN A 542 45.78 12.33 -3.13
N VAL A 543 46.13 13.25 -2.22
CA VAL A 543 47.54 13.50 -1.85
C VAL A 543 48.19 12.23 -1.27
N LEU A 544 47.54 11.58 -0.31
CA LEU A 544 48.03 10.33 0.29
C LEU A 544 48.17 9.18 -0.71
N ARG A 545 47.35 9.16 -1.76
CA ARG A 545 47.34 8.10 -2.77
C ARG A 545 48.32 8.36 -3.91
N HIS A 546 48.46 9.60 -4.35
CA HIS A 546 49.13 9.95 -5.60
C HIS A 546 50.38 10.83 -5.44
N ALA A 547 50.58 11.50 -4.29
CA ALA A 547 51.67 12.45 -4.06
C ALA A 547 52.40 12.22 -2.72
N ARG A 548 52.72 10.97 -2.42
CA ARG A 548 53.36 10.59 -1.15
C ARG A 548 54.74 11.25 -0.98
N GLY A 549 54.95 11.83 0.20
CA GLY A 549 56.18 12.53 0.57
C GLY A 549 56.29 13.95 -0.01
N ALA A 550 55.30 14.42 -0.80
CA ALA A 550 55.25 15.80 -1.23
C ALA A 550 54.59 16.68 -0.14
N PRO A 551 55.11 17.89 0.11
CA PRO A 551 54.46 18.82 1.02
C PRO A 551 53.08 19.21 0.47
N ALA A 552 52.11 19.34 1.37
CA ALA A 552 50.74 19.71 1.06
C ALA A 552 50.32 20.95 1.86
N SER A 553 49.39 21.72 1.31
CA SER A 553 48.81 22.88 1.98
C SER A 553 47.30 22.89 1.83
N VAL A 554 46.61 23.31 2.89
CA VAL A 554 45.16 23.57 2.89
C VAL A 554 44.96 25.03 3.27
N ARG A 555 44.27 25.78 2.42
CA ARG A 555 43.90 27.18 2.66
C ARG A 555 42.40 27.36 2.53
N LEU A 556 41.84 28.13 3.46
CA LEU A 556 40.41 28.37 3.61
C LEU A 556 40.18 29.88 3.73
N ARG A 557 39.73 30.51 2.64
CA ARG A 557 39.53 31.95 2.58
C ARG A 557 38.05 32.30 2.56
N HIS A 558 37.65 33.18 3.46
CA HIS A 558 36.31 33.76 3.50
C HIS A 558 36.34 35.13 2.84
N ASP A 559 35.59 35.31 1.75
CA ASP A 559 35.55 36.57 1.00
C ASP A 559 34.20 36.72 0.30
N ASP A 560 33.62 37.92 0.30
CA ASP A 560 32.39 38.27 -0.42
C ASP A 560 31.22 37.26 -0.30
N GLY A 561 30.98 36.72 0.90
CA GLY A 561 29.89 35.76 1.12
C GLY A 561 30.17 34.35 0.59
N ARG A 562 31.42 34.03 0.24
CA ARG A 562 31.87 32.73 -0.26
C ARG A 562 33.04 32.18 0.56
N LEU A 563 33.10 30.85 0.65
CA LEU A 563 34.23 30.07 1.14
C LEU A 563 35.03 29.57 -0.05
N THR A 564 36.30 29.93 -0.13
CA THR A 564 37.26 29.36 -1.08
C THR A 564 38.17 28.37 -0.35
N ILE A 565 38.16 27.13 -0.79
CA ILE A 565 39.00 26.04 -0.29
C ILE A 565 40.04 25.74 -1.37
N VAL A 566 41.32 25.74 -0.99
CA VAL A 566 42.42 25.34 -1.88
C VAL A 566 43.25 24.29 -1.17
N VAL A 567 43.31 23.10 -1.75
CA VAL A 567 44.22 22.02 -1.33
C VAL A 567 45.23 21.80 -2.42
N ARG A 568 46.53 21.96 -2.10
CA ARG A 568 47.62 21.83 -3.08
C ARG A 568 48.73 20.95 -2.53
N ASN A 569 49.27 20.05 -3.35
CA ASN A 569 50.50 19.31 -3.06
C ASN A 569 51.61 19.67 -4.04
N GLY A 570 52.87 19.52 -3.59
CA GLY A 570 54.06 19.60 -4.43
C GLY A 570 54.20 18.42 -5.40
N ALA A 571 55.24 18.44 -6.23
CA ALA A 571 55.51 17.38 -7.21
C ALA A 571 55.78 16.03 -6.51
N GLY A 572 55.00 15.01 -6.89
CA GLY A 572 55.16 13.64 -6.38
C GLY A 572 56.43 12.97 -6.90
N THR A 573 57.00 12.05 -6.12
CA THR A 573 58.25 11.33 -6.45
C THR A 573 58.09 10.18 -7.45
N ARG A 574 56.87 9.89 -7.94
CA ARG A 574 56.60 8.85 -8.95
C ARG A 574 55.75 9.40 -10.09
N PRO A 575 56.04 9.05 -11.36
CA PRO A 575 55.11 9.29 -12.46
C PRO A 575 53.83 8.50 -12.19
N SER A 576 52.67 9.15 -12.28
CA SER A 576 51.37 8.54 -12.07
C SER A 576 51.04 7.53 -13.18
N GLY A 577 51.37 6.27 -12.96
CA GLY A 577 50.81 5.16 -13.73
C GLY A 577 49.35 4.92 -13.35
N ILE A 578 48.45 5.12 -14.31
CA ILE A 578 47.04 4.68 -14.36
C ILE A 578 46.04 5.55 -13.57
N LEU A 579 45.12 6.13 -14.35
CA LEU A 579 43.86 6.79 -13.96
C LEU A 579 42.93 5.82 -13.21
N GLY A 580 43.16 5.65 -11.92
CA GLY A 580 42.24 4.96 -11.02
C GLY A 580 41.09 5.88 -10.59
N GLY A 581 40.03 5.94 -11.40
CA GLY A 581 38.66 6.30 -10.99
C GLY A 581 38.42 7.69 -10.38
N GLY A 582 38.44 8.74 -11.20
CA GLY A 582 38.10 10.12 -10.81
C GLY A 582 36.62 10.40 -10.45
N HIS A 583 35.89 9.41 -9.92
CA HIS A 583 34.46 9.57 -9.60
C HIS A 583 34.21 10.43 -8.36
N GLY A 584 35.15 10.48 -7.40
CA GLY A 584 34.99 11.24 -6.15
C GLY A 584 34.89 12.75 -6.35
N LEU A 585 35.87 13.35 -7.04
CA LEU A 585 35.86 14.78 -7.36
C LEU A 585 34.74 15.17 -8.34
N ILE A 586 34.35 14.27 -9.26
CA ILE A 586 33.22 14.49 -10.16
C ILE A 586 31.90 14.55 -9.38
N GLY A 587 31.66 13.61 -8.47
CA GLY A 587 30.47 13.61 -7.62
C GLY A 587 30.40 14.82 -6.69
N LEU A 588 31.54 15.25 -6.13
CA LEU A 588 31.60 16.47 -5.32
C LEU A 588 31.32 17.73 -6.12
N ARG A 589 31.75 17.80 -7.39
CA ARG A 589 31.43 18.91 -8.30
C ARG A 589 29.93 19.00 -8.56
N GLU A 590 29.25 17.88 -8.73
CA GLU A 590 27.78 17.82 -8.91
C GLU A 590 27.05 18.27 -7.63
N GLN A 591 27.51 17.83 -6.46
CA GLN A 591 26.96 18.25 -5.16
C GLN A 591 27.20 19.74 -4.87
N ALA A 592 28.37 20.28 -5.25
CA ALA A 592 28.65 21.71 -5.14
C ALA A 592 27.77 22.53 -6.08
N ALA A 593 27.57 22.10 -7.32
CA ALA A 593 26.68 22.76 -8.26
C ALA A 593 25.24 22.82 -7.72
N ALA A 594 24.76 21.76 -7.05
CA ALA A 594 23.46 21.74 -6.39
C ALA A 594 23.32 22.77 -5.24
N CYS A 595 24.45 23.24 -4.68
CA CYS A 595 24.52 24.30 -3.68
C CYS A 595 24.98 25.65 -4.26
N ALA A 596 24.96 25.83 -5.59
CA ALA A 596 25.49 27.01 -6.29
C ALA A 596 26.98 27.31 -6.02
N GLY A 597 27.76 26.27 -5.72
CA GLY A 597 29.21 26.29 -5.63
C GLY A 597 29.89 25.65 -6.84
N GLU A 598 31.20 25.83 -6.94
CA GLU A 598 32.03 25.35 -8.05
C GLU A 598 33.26 24.61 -7.51
N ILE A 599 33.67 23.55 -8.22
CA ILE A 599 34.90 22.81 -7.90
C ILE A 599 35.70 22.62 -9.19
N SER A 600 36.99 22.90 -9.12
CA SER A 600 37.98 22.68 -10.17
C SER A 600 39.21 21.96 -9.63
N TRP A 601 39.91 21.23 -10.48
CA TRP A 601 41.16 20.56 -10.11
C TRP A 601 42.08 20.44 -11.32
N GLY A 602 43.39 20.41 -11.08
CA GLY A 602 44.36 20.24 -12.15
C GLY A 602 45.82 20.27 -11.69
N PRO A 603 46.74 19.89 -12.60
CA PRO A 603 48.18 20.02 -12.36
C PRO A 603 48.58 21.50 -12.30
N CYS A 604 49.55 21.81 -11.43
CA CYS A 604 50.15 23.12 -11.28
C CYS A 604 51.45 23.23 -12.09
N ALA A 605 51.87 24.45 -12.43
CA ALA A 605 53.07 24.70 -13.25
C ALA A 605 54.38 24.21 -12.60
N ASP A 606 54.39 24.04 -11.28
CA ASP A 606 55.51 23.49 -10.49
C ASP A 606 55.50 21.95 -10.39
N GLY A 607 54.62 21.28 -11.16
CA GLY A 607 54.48 19.82 -11.13
C GLY A 607 53.63 19.28 -9.98
N GLY A 608 53.05 20.17 -9.16
CA GLY A 608 52.08 19.83 -8.12
C GLY A 608 50.67 19.59 -8.67
N PHE A 609 49.71 19.35 -7.78
CA PHE A 609 48.29 19.23 -8.12
C PHE A 609 47.47 20.07 -7.14
N ALA A 610 46.43 20.74 -7.64
CA ALA A 610 45.56 21.57 -6.82
C ALA A 610 44.08 21.19 -7.04
N VAL A 611 43.33 21.18 -5.94
CA VAL A 611 41.88 21.12 -5.90
C VAL A 611 41.39 22.42 -5.31
N GLN A 612 40.51 23.11 -6.02
CA GLN A 612 39.91 24.38 -5.61
C GLN A 612 38.38 24.27 -5.60
N ALA A 613 37.78 24.63 -4.47
CA ALA A 613 36.33 24.72 -4.30
C ALA A 613 35.92 26.13 -3.89
N VAL A 614 34.82 26.62 -4.45
CA VAL A 614 34.19 27.91 -4.11
C VAL A 614 32.74 27.64 -3.74
N LEU A 615 32.40 27.78 -2.47
CA LEU A 615 31.07 27.48 -1.91
C LEU A 615 30.42 28.75 -1.35
N PRO A 616 29.12 29.00 -1.55
CA PRO A 616 28.45 30.12 -0.91
C PRO A 616 28.27 29.87 0.60
N LEU A 617 28.46 30.90 1.45
CA LEU A 617 28.36 30.78 2.91
C LEU A 617 26.92 30.58 3.41
N ARG A 618 25.93 30.83 2.56
CA ARG A 618 24.50 30.58 2.82
C ARG A 618 23.90 29.89 1.59
N THR A 619 23.23 28.76 1.79
CA THR A 619 22.46 28.13 0.70
C THR A 619 21.17 28.93 0.45
N PRO A 620 20.79 29.21 -0.80
CA PRO A 620 19.51 29.83 -1.10
C PRO A 620 18.37 28.91 -0.64
N HIS A 621 17.40 29.46 0.11
CA HIS A 621 16.18 28.75 0.50
C HIS A 621 15.43 28.31 -0.77
N VAL A 622 15.51 27.03 -1.13
CA VAL A 622 14.65 26.46 -2.16
C VAL A 622 13.26 26.30 -1.54
N VAL A 623 12.36 27.21 -1.87
CA VAL A 623 10.92 27.04 -1.62
C VAL A 623 10.46 25.93 -2.57
N GLY A 624 10.08 24.79 -1.99
CA GLY A 624 9.65 23.58 -2.70
C GLY A 624 8.30 23.70 -3.39
#